data_AF-A0AA95SCW7-F1
#
_entry.id   AF-A0AA95SCW7-F1
#
_cell.length_a   1.000
_cell.length_b   1.000
_cell.length_c   1.000
_cell.angle_alpha   90.00
_cell.angle_beta   90.00
_cell.angle_gamma   90.00
#
_symmetry.space_group_name_H-M   'P 1'
#
loop_
_entity.id
_entity.type
_entity.pdbx_description
1 polymer ?
#
loop_
_entity_poly.entity_id
_entity_poly.type
_entity_poly.pdbx_seq_one_letter_code
_entity_poly.pdbx_strand_id
1 'polypeptide(L)'
;MIIILSVILLSACGKSNFETESKETIEAVKEALNDKAKETNKKSEDINFYLPFGYEIEDESPNNILLKNGSKQYILFNNPQENKVSDVVYKSTVAQNKDLEINEQFKKSNQFGYLIIKNLEEDMNEMTIGIGGTKITTLIKTSSLKNEAAVMTQIVKSVENEKQ
;
A
#
# COMPACT_ATOMS: atom_id res chain seq x y z
N MET A 1 58.89 -7.93 -10.70
CA MET A 1 58.17 -6.85 -9.99
C MET A 1 56.73 -6.90 -10.46
N ILE A 2 55.85 -7.54 -9.69
CA ILE A 2 54.44 -7.74 -10.04
C ILE A 2 53.72 -6.41 -9.81
N ILE A 3 53.19 -5.80 -10.87
CA ILE A 3 52.27 -4.67 -10.74
C ILE A 3 50.97 -5.21 -10.15
N ILE A 4 50.69 -4.77 -8.92
CA ILE A 4 49.43 -5.00 -8.22
C ILE A 4 48.36 -4.22 -8.99
N LEU A 5 47.53 -4.95 -9.72
CA LEU A 5 46.31 -4.44 -10.34
C LEU A 5 45.31 -4.20 -9.20
N SER A 6 45.25 -2.96 -8.72
CA SER A 6 44.25 -2.52 -7.75
C SER A 6 42.86 -2.64 -8.38
N VAL A 7 42.17 -3.72 -8.09
CA VAL A 7 40.74 -3.88 -8.35
C VAL A 7 40.02 -2.94 -7.40
N ILE A 8 39.68 -1.75 -7.89
CA ILE A 8 38.73 -0.86 -7.22
C ILE A 8 37.36 -1.53 -7.35
N LEU A 9 37.01 -2.37 -6.39
CA LEU A 9 35.63 -2.78 -6.16
C LEU A 9 34.89 -1.53 -5.68
N LEU A 10 34.37 -0.74 -6.61
CA LEU A 10 33.34 0.25 -6.34
C LEU A 10 32.12 -0.54 -5.84
N SER A 11 32.02 -0.74 -4.53
CA SER A 11 30.75 -1.07 -3.89
C SER A 11 29.82 0.12 -4.11
N ALA A 12 29.10 0.11 -5.23
CA ALA A 12 27.85 0.84 -5.37
C ALA A 12 26.91 0.26 -4.30
N CYS A 13 27.03 0.74 -3.06
CA CYS A 13 26.05 0.49 -2.02
C CYS A 13 24.73 1.04 -2.57
N GLY A 14 23.88 0.11 -3.00
CA GLY A 14 22.71 0.35 -3.84
C GLY A 14 21.74 1.29 -3.17
N LYS A 15 21.71 2.54 -3.64
CA LYS A 15 20.56 3.40 -3.46
C LYS A 15 19.39 2.71 -4.16
N SER A 16 18.29 2.45 -3.45
CA SER A 16 17.09 1.86 -4.04
C SER A 16 16.64 2.73 -5.21
N ASN A 17 16.59 2.14 -6.41
CA ASN A 17 16.13 2.84 -7.61
C ASN A 17 14.61 2.87 -7.61
N PHE A 18 14.01 4.06 -7.57
CA PHE A 18 12.56 4.24 -7.57
C PHE A 18 11.88 3.51 -8.73
N GLU A 19 12.46 3.53 -9.92
CA GLU A 19 11.87 2.86 -11.09
C GLU A 19 11.80 1.34 -10.89
N THR A 20 12.87 0.74 -10.36
CA THR A 20 12.93 -0.70 -10.09
C THR A 20 11.97 -1.08 -8.97
N GLU A 21 12.03 -0.39 -7.84
CA GLU A 21 11.15 -0.64 -6.69
C GLU A 21 9.67 -0.47 -7.05
N SER A 22 9.33 0.55 -7.86
CA SER A 22 7.96 0.77 -8.31
C SER A 22 7.44 -0.36 -9.19
N LYS A 23 8.25 -0.86 -10.14
CA LYS A 23 7.88 -2.01 -10.97
C LYS A 23 7.63 -3.27 -10.14
N GLU A 24 8.52 -3.55 -9.18
CA GLU A 24 8.33 -4.69 -8.27
C GLU A 24 7.11 -4.51 -7.36
N THR A 25 6.83 -3.27 -6.95
CA THR A 25 5.66 -2.92 -6.15
C THR A 25 4.36 -3.15 -6.90
N ILE A 26 4.29 -2.74 -8.17
CA ILE A 26 3.11 -2.98 -9.03
C ILE A 26 2.83 -4.47 -9.15
N GLU A 27 3.86 -5.28 -9.41
CA GLU A 27 3.68 -6.74 -9.52
C GLU A 27 3.29 -7.37 -8.18
N ALA A 28 3.87 -6.92 -7.05
CA ALA A 28 3.49 -7.40 -5.72
C ALA A 28 2.02 -7.08 -5.38
N VAL A 29 1.53 -5.89 -5.71
CA VAL A 29 0.11 -5.53 -5.53
C VAL A 29 -0.76 -6.41 -6.41
N LYS A 30 -0.39 -6.60 -7.69
CA LYS A 30 -1.14 -7.43 -8.63
C LYS A 30 -1.25 -8.88 -8.14
N GLU A 31 -0.17 -9.47 -7.64
CA GLU A 31 -0.13 -10.80 -7.06
C GLU A 31 -1.04 -10.88 -5.82
N ALA A 32 -0.86 -10.00 -4.85
CA ALA A 32 -1.68 -9.97 -3.63
C ALA A 32 -3.18 -9.71 -3.92
N LEU A 33 -3.51 -8.95 -4.97
CA LEU A 33 -4.87 -8.77 -5.48
C LEU A 33 -5.44 -10.04 -6.13
N ASN A 34 -4.63 -11.00 -6.54
CA ASN A 34 -5.05 -12.31 -7.04
C ASN A 34 -5.20 -13.38 -5.96
N ASP A 35 -4.55 -13.22 -4.81
CA ASP A 35 -4.58 -14.21 -3.71
C ASP A 35 -5.97 -14.41 -3.08
N LYS A 36 -6.13 -15.41 -2.21
CA LYS A 36 -7.30 -15.44 -1.32
C LYS A 36 -7.18 -14.32 -0.27
N ALA A 37 -8.27 -13.65 0.06
CA ALA A 37 -8.31 -12.73 1.20
C ALA A 37 -7.88 -13.46 2.49
N LYS A 38 -7.14 -12.77 3.35
CA LYS A 38 -6.80 -13.28 4.69
C LYS A 38 -8.06 -13.27 5.56
N GLU A 39 -8.17 -14.27 6.43
CA GLU A 39 -9.25 -14.33 7.42
C GLU A 39 -9.14 -13.14 8.38
N THR A 40 -10.28 -12.54 8.70
CA THR A 40 -10.33 -11.37 9.58
C THR A 40 -9.98 -11.77 11.02
N ASN A 41 -9.29 -10.89 11.74
CA ASN A 41 -8.90 -11.11 13.13
C ASN A 41 -9.08 -9.88 14.02
N LYS A 42 -9.57 -8.77 13.45
CA LYS A 42 -9.92 -7.54 14.15
C LYS A 42 -11.25 -6.99 13.65
N LYS A 43 -11.95 -6.38 14.60
CA LYS A 43 -13.16 -5.60 14.41
C LYS A 43 -12.91 -4.19 14.92
N SER A 44 -13.28 -3.19 14.13
CA SER A 44 -13.27 -1.78 14.49
C SER A 44 -14.41 -1.11 13.72
N GLU A 45 -15.17 -0.26 14.41
CA GLU A 45 -16.43 0.29 13.91
C GLU A 45 -17.33 -0.80 13.27
N ASP A 46 -17.77 -0.58 12.03
CA ASP A 46 -18.63 -1.45 11.24
C ASP A 46 -17.85 -2.36 10.27
N ILE A 47 -16.53 -2.54 10.48
CA ILE A 47 -15.71 -3.41 9.64
C ILE A 47 -14.96 -4.49 10.40
N ASN A 48 -14.81 -5.63 9.74
CA ASN A 48 -13.90 -6.71 10.12
C ASN A 48 -12.75 -6.75 9.11
N PHE A 49 -11.53 -6.97 9.59
CA PHE A 49 -10.34 -7.00 8.75
C PHE A 49 -9.21 -7.84 9.37
N TYR A 50 -8.25 -8.21 8.53
CA TYR A 50 -7.00 -8.83 8.92
C TYR A 50 -5.98 -7.76 9.30
N LEU A 51 -5.52 -7.82 10.54
CA LEU A 51 -4.41 -7.04 11.07
C LEU A 51 -3.18 -7.97 11.26
N PRO A 52 -2.08 -7.77 10.52
CA PRO A 52 -0.88 -8.58 10.67
C PRO A 52 -0.25 -8.45 12.05
N PHE A 53 0.54 -9.46 12.45
CA PHE A 53 1.30 -9.39 13.69
C PHE A 53 2.25 -8.19 13.70
N GLY A 54 2.34 -7.49 14.84
CA GLY A 54 3.14 -6.28 15.01
C GLY A 54 2.42 -4.97 14.65
N TYR A 55 1.25 -5.04 14.02
CA TYR A 55 0.40 -3.87 13.82
C TYR A 55 -0.51 -3.65 15.02
N GLU A 56 -0.72 -2.38 15.36
CA GLU A 56 -1.59 -1.92 16.44
C GLU A 56 -2.54 -0.85 15.90
N ILE A 57 -3.72 -0.74 16.49
CA ILE A 57 -4.62 0.39 16.28
C ILE A 57 -4.18 1.50 17.24
N GLU A 58 -3.89 2.67 16.69
CA GLU A 58 -3.48 3.85 17.44
C GLU A 58 -4.67 4.76 17.76
N ASP A 59 -5.58 4.93 16.79
CA ASP A 59 -6.79 5.74 16.93
C ASP A 59 -7.89 5.27 15.95
N GLU A 60 -9.15 5.57 16.29
CA GLU A 60 -10.32 5.21 15.51
C GLU A 60 -11.26 6.42 15.39
N SER A 61 -11.69 6.72 14.17
CA SER A 61 -12.65 7.77 13.88
C SER A 61 -13.53 7.36 12.70
N PRO A 62 -14.69 8.00 12.47
CA PRO A 62 -15.60 7.57 11.43
C PRO A 62 -14.91 7.37 10.07
N ASN A 63 -15.00 6.16 9.55
CA ASN A 63 -14.40 5.71 8.28
C ASN A 63 -12.86 5.69 8.26
N ASN A 64 -12.14 6.01 9.34
CA ASN A 64 -10.68 6.07 9.39
C ASN A 64 -10.12 5.39 10.64
N ILE A 65 -9.25 4.41 10.42
CA ILE A 65 -8.50 3.72 11.47
C ILE A 65 -7.03 4.05 11.29
N LEU A 66 -6.42 4.66 12.31
CA LEU A 66 -4.98 4.89 12.35
C LEU A 66 -4.29 3.63 12.88
N LEU A 67 -3.45 3.02 12.05
CA LEU A 67 -2.65 1.85 12.39
C LEU A 67 -1.19 2.26 12.55
N LYS A 68 -0.46 1.52 13.38
CA LYS A 68 0.99 1.65 13.49
C LYS A 68 1.69 0.29 13.48
N ASN A 69 2.91 0.25 12.95
CA ASN A 69 3.82 -0.88 13.05
C ASN A 69 5.24 -0.35 13.29
N GLY A 70 5.71 -0.44 14.53
CA GLY A 70 6.93 0.25 14.96
C GLY A 70 6.79 1.77 14.81
N SER A 71 7.63 2.38 13.98
CA SER A 71 7.60 3.82 13.68
C SER A 71 6.77 4.21 12.46
N LYS A 72 6.18 3.23 11.76
CA LYS A 72 5.36 3.47 10.56
C LYS A 72 3.91 3.66 10.95
N GLN A 73 3.23 4.61 10.30
CA GLN A 73 1.82 4.90 10.50
C GLN A 73 1.05 4.73 9.19
N TYR A 74 -0.18 4.25 9.31
CA TYR A 74 -1.05 3.94 8.19
C TYR A 74 -2.46 4.45 8.48
N ILE A 75 -3.13 4.95 7.45
CA ILE A 75 -4.54 5.34 7.55
C ILE A 75 -5.33 4.34 6.71
N LEU A 76 -6.08 3.45 7.38
CA LEU A 76 -7.07 2.60 6.74
C LEU A 76 -8.39 3.36 6.68
N PHE A 77 -8.80 3.74 5.47
CA PHE A 77 -10.06 4.39 5.21
C PHE A 77 -11.06 3.41 4.59
N ASN A 78 -12.32 3.47 5.01
CA ASN A 78 -13.41 2.69 4.44
C ASN A 78 -14.68 3.52 4.26
N ASN A 79 -15.18 3.61 3.03
CA ASN A 79 -16.53 4.12 2.77
C ASN A 79 -17.51 2.94 2.61
N PRO A 80 -18.37 2.65 3.60
CA PRO A 80 -19.28 1.50 3.55
C PRO A 80 -20.37 1.62 2.46
N GLN A 81 -20.58 2.81 1.91
CA GLN A 81 -21.54 3.04 0.80
C GLN A 81 -21.00 2.58 -0.56
N GLU A 82 -19.71 2.28 -0.64
CA GLU A 82 -19.04 1.91 -1.88
C GLU A 82 -18.68 0.42 -1.88
N ASN A 83 -19.11 -0.30 -2.92
CA ASN A 83 -18.82 -1.72 -3.06
C ASN A 83 -17.40 -1.96 -3.64
N LYS A 84 -16.99 -3.23 -3.72
CA LYS A 84 -15.64 -3.62 -4.18
C LYS A 84 -15.35 -3.27 -5.65
N VAL A 85 -16.35 -2.99 -6.49
CA VAL A 85 -16.17 -2.60 -7.90
C VAL A 85 -16.22 -1.09 -8.14
N SER A 86 -16.50 -0.30 -7.10
CA SER A 86 -16.56 1.16 -7.19
C SER A 86 -15.18 1.77 -7.47
N ASP A 87 -15.17 2.87 -8.23
CA ASP A 87 -13.98 3.68 -8.48
C ASP A 87 -14.06 5.08 -7.83
N VAL A 88 -15.06 5.34 -6.98
CA VAL A 88 -15.32 6.66 -6.38
C VAL A 88 -14.17 7.10 -5.47
N VAL A 89 -13.72 6.23 -4.57
CA VAL A 89 -12.62 6.52 -3.64
C VAL A 89 -11.31 6.73 -4.40
N TYR A 90 -11.07 5.95 -5.45
CA TYR A 90 -9.94 6.15 -6.36
C TYR A 90 -9.98 7.52 -7.04
N LYS A 91 -11.11 7.86 -7.68
CA LYS A 91 -11.28 9.16 -8.36
C LYS A 91 -11.06 10.32 -7.40
N SER A 92 -11.60 10.23 -6.19
CA SER A 92 -11.41 11.26 -5.16
C SER A 92 -9.93 11.36 -4.74
N THR A 93 -9.24 10.23 -4.57
CA THR A 93 -7.81 10.19 -4.22
C THR A 93 -6.96 10.83 -5.32
N VAL A 94 -7.22 10.50 -6.59
CA VAL A 94 -6.51 11.10 -7.74
C VAL A 94 -6.82 12.59 -7.86
N ALA A 95 -8.07 13.03 -7.66
CA ALA A 95 -8.43 14.44 -7.76
C ALA A 95 -7.76 15.33 -6.70
N GLN A 96 -7.46 14.76 -5.53
CA GLN A 96 -6.78 15.46 -4.43
C GLN A 96 -5.26 15.52 -4.61
N ASN A 97 -4.70 14.70 -5.49
CA ASN A 97 -3.26 14.59 -5.71
C ASN A 97 -2.86 15.10 -7.10
N LYS A 98 -1.90 16.02 -7.14
CA LYS A 98 -1.22 16.41 -8.38
C LYS A 98 0.10 15.65 -8.49
N ASP A 99 0.57 15.47 -9.72
CA ASP A 99 1.91 14.96 -10.03
C ASP A 99 2.18 13.56 -9.45
N LEU A 100 1.29 12.60 -9.74
CA LEU A 100 1.46 11.21 -9.34
C LEU A 100 2.51 10.51 -10.21
N GLU A 101 3.51 9.88 -9.59
CA GLU A 101 4.50 9.06 -10.28
C GLU A 101 3.93 7.71 -10.71
N ILE A 102 3.09 7.09 -9.88
CA ILE A 102 2.40 5.85 -10.18
C ILE A 102 0.90 6.04 -9.98
N ASN A 103 0.12 5.60 -10.96
CA ASN A 103 -1.34 5.61 -10.93
C ASN A 103 -1.88 4.38 -11.69
N GLU A 104 -1.78 3.23 -11.05
CA GLU A 104 -2.12 1.93 -11.63
C GLU A 104 -3.51 1.46 -11.19
N GLN A 105 -4.24 0.85 -12.13
CA GLN A 105 -5.59 0.30 -11.91
C GLN A 105 -5.61 -1.19 -12.23
N PHE A 106 -6.23 -1.97 -11.36
CA PHE A 106 -6.37 -3.42 -11.48
C PHE A 106 -7.86 -3.78 -11.53
N LYS A 107 -8.42 -3.80 -12.74
CA LYS A 107 -9.85 -4.04 -12.97
C LYS A 107 -10.14 -5.54 -13.13
N LYS A 108 -11.12 -6.04 -12.38
CA LYS A 108 -11.73 -7.36 -12.55
C LYS A 108 -13.24 -7.24 -12.51
N SER A 109 -13.95 -8.30 -12.91
CA SER A 109 -15.42 -8.34 -12.86
C SER A 109 -16.00 -8.16 -11.46
N ASN A 110 -15.25 -8.52 -10.41
CA ASN A 110 -15.71 -8.53 -9.02
C ASN A 110 -14.98 -7.54 -8.09
N GLN A 111 -13.96 -6.84 -8.59
CA GLN A 111 -13.25 -5.83 -7.80
C GLN A 111 -12.56 -4.79 -8.70
N PHE A 112 -12.44 -3.57 -8.19
CA PHE A 112 -11.62 -2.50 -8.71
C PHE A 112 -10.50 -2.22 -7.71
N GLY A 113 -9.27 -2.65 -8.03
CA GLY A 113 -8.08 -2.35 -7.23
C GLY A 113 -7.26 -1.22 -7.83
N TYR A 114 -6.44 -0.54 -7.03
CA TYR A 114 -5.53 0.49 -7.51
C TYR A 114 -4.31 0.69 -6.60
N LEU A 115 -3.23 1.19 -7.20
CA LEU A 115 -2.00 1.62 -6.54
C LEU A 115 -1.67 3.04 -6.99
N ILE A 116 -1.50 3.94 -6.04
CA ILE A 116 -1.06 5.31 -6.25
C ILE A 116 0.22 5.51 -5.45
N ILE A 117 1.26 6.03 -6.09
CA ILE A 117 2.51 6.43 -5.41
C ILE A 117 2.81 7.86 -5.82
N LYS A 118 3.09 8.68 -4.80
CA LYS A 118 3.60 10.03 -4.95
C LYS A 118 4.97 10.12 -4.29
N ASN A 119 5.98 10.59 -5.03
CA ASN A 119 7.31 10.82 -4.48
C ASN A 119 7.32 12.07 -3.61
N LEU A 120 8.06 11.96 -2.53
CA LEU A 120 8.35 13.05 -1.62
C LEU A 120 9.87 13.26 -1.59
N GLU A 121 10.32 14.15 -0.72
CA GLU A 121 11.75 14.39 -0.49
C GLU A 121 12.42 13.20 0.22
N GLU A 122 13.75 13.17 0.20
CA GLU A 122 14.56 12.20 0.98
C GLU A 122 14.25 10.71 0.74
N ASP A 123 13.93 10.34 -0.50
CA ASP A 123 13.56 8.97 -0.90
C ASP A 123 12.32 8.42 -0.15
N MET A 124 11.47 9.32 0.35
CA MET A 124 10.16 9.00 0.92
C MET A 124 9.07 9.06 -0.14
N ASN A 125 8.01 8.30 0.08
CA ASN A 125 6.88 8.16 -0.83
C ASN A 125 5.60 8.14 -0.01
N GLU A 126 4.56 8.79 -0.52
CA GLU A 126 3.20 8.51 -0.10
C GLU A 126 2.64 7.40 -0.98
N MET A 127 2.37 6.24 -0.38
CA MET A 127 1.81 5.09 -1.09
C MET A 127 0.38 4.84 -0.63
N THR A 128 -0.54 4.74 -1.59
CA THR A 128 -1.95 4.42 -1.37
C THR A 128 -2.34 3.19 -2.18
N ILE A 129 -2.94 2.21 -1.53
CA ILE A 129 -3.52 1.02 -2.16
C ILE A 129 -5.00 0.97 -1.80
N GLY A 130 -5.86 0.65 -2.76
CA GLY A 130 -7.29 0.54 -2.49
C GLY A 130 -7.99 -0.54 -3.31
N ILE A 131 -9.15 -0.94 -2.80
CA ILE A 131 -10.12 -1.84 -3.44
C ILE A 131 -11.51 -1.27 -3.19
N GLY A 132 -12.20 -0.84 -4.25
CA GLY A 132 -13.55 -0.29 -4.12
C GLY A 132 -13.61 0.92 -3.19
N GLY A 133 -14.47 0.81 -2.16
CA GLY A 133 -14.67 1.79 -1.10
C GLY A 133 -13.55 1.91 -0.05
N THR A 134 -12.56 1.02 -0.07
CA THR A 134 -11.55 0.91 0.99
C THR A 134 -10.17 1.28 0.45
N LYS A 135 -9.39 2.05 1.21
CA LYS A 135 -7.98 2.33 0.90
C LYS A 135 -7.11 2.34 2.15
N ILE A 136 -5.83 2.07 1.98
CA ILE A 136 -4.82 2.26 3.01
C ILE A 136 -3.69 3.14 2.46
N THR A 137 -3.27 4.13 3.25
CA THR A 137 -2.23 5.10 2.88
C THR A 137 -1.11 5.09 3.93
N THR A 138 0.15 5.20 3.50
CA THR A 138 1.34 5.30 4.37
C THR A 138 2.40 6.23 3.77
N LEU A 139 3.27 6.77 4.62
CA LEU A 139 4.56 7.33 4.21
C LEU A 139 5.65 6.27 4.36
N ILE A 140 6.45 6.03 3.31
CA ILE A 140 7.40 4.92 3.29
C ILE A 140 8.63 5.22 2.41
N LYS A 141 9.78 4.65 2.78
CA LYS A 141 11.00 4.71 1.97
C LYS A 141 10.85 3.92 0.67
N THR A 142 11.51 4.39 -0.39
CA THR A 142 11.52 3.73 -1.70
C THR A 142 11.93 2.26 -1.61
N SER A 143 12.95 1.96 -0.80
CA SER A 143 13.46 0.59 -0.55
C SER A 143 12.49 -0.36 0.15
N SER A 144 11.34 0.14 0.63
CA SER A 144 10.34 -0.65 1.36
C SER A 144 9.00 -0.75 0.62
N LEU A 145 8.85 -0.10 -0.54
CA LEU A 145 7.58 -0.02 -1.28
C LEU A 145 6.98 -1.40 -1.53
N LYS A 146 7.73 -2.31 -2.14
CA LYS A 146 7.25 -3.66 -2.50
C LYS A 146 6.72 -4.45 -1.30
N ASN A 147 7.55 -4.57 -0.26
CA ASN A 147 7.22 -5.38 0.92
C ASN A 147 6.01 -4.81 1.65
N GLU A 148 5.94 -3.47 1.76
CA GLU A 148 4.85 -2.79 2.43
C GLU A 148 3.55 -2.89 1.62
N ALA A 149 3.64 -2.77 0.29
CA ALA A 149 2.50 -2.84 -0.61
C ALA A 149 1.79 -4.19 -0.56
N ALA A 150 2.54 -5.28 -0.45
CA ALA A 150 1.97 -6.62 -0.31
C ALA A 150 1.13 -6.74 0.97
N VAL A 151 1.65 -6.25 2.10
CA VAL A 151 0.95 -6.27 3.40
C VAL A 151 -0.28 -5.36 3.38
N MET A 152 -0.13 -4.14 2.89
CA MET A 152 -1.24 -3.18 2.72
C MET A 152 -2.36 -3.75 1.85
N THR A 153 -2.01 -4.45 0.76
CA THR A 153 -2.99 -5.12 -0.10
C THR A 153 -3.76 -6.21 0.66
N GLN A 154 -3.07 -7.00 1.49
CA GLN A 154 -3.72 -8.04 2.32
C GLN A 154 -4.71 -7.43 3.32
N ILE A 155 -4.35 -6.32 3.96
CA ILE A 155 -5.22 -5.59 4.89
C ILE A 155 -6.48 -5.12 4.16
N VAL A 156 -6.34 -4.31 3.10
CA VAL A 156 -7.48 -3.74 2.36
C VAL A 156 -8.40 -4.84 1.80
N LYS A 157 -7.82 -5.91 1.26
CA LYS A 157 -8.59 -7.01 0.65
C LYS A 157 -9.42 -7.81 1.65
N SER A 158 -8.96 -7.87 2.89
CA SER A 158 -9.65 -8.55 3.99
C SER A 158 -10.81 -7.75 4.58
N VAL A 159 -10.96 -6.46 4.21
CA VAL A 159 -12.03 -5.64 4.75
C VAL A 159 -13.39 -6.19 4.33
N GLU A 160 -14.23 -6.39 5.34
CA GLU A 160 -15.61 -6.84 5.25
C GLU A 160 -16.47 -5.88 6.06
N ASN A 161 -17.41 -5.21 5.40
CA ASN A 161 -18.43 -4.41 6.09
C ASN A 161 -19.40 -5.36 6.80
N GLU A 162 -19.75 -5.05 8.05
CA GLU A 162 -20.90 -5.68 8.67
C GLU A 162 -22.14 -5.37 7.84
N LYS A 163 -22.96 -6.38 7.56
CA LYS A 163 -24.19 -6.18 6.80
C LYS A 163 -25.09 -5.25 7.61
N GLN A 164 -25.42 -4.09 7.04
CA GLN A 164 -26.52 -3.25 7.52
C GLN A 164 -27.86 -4.00 7.38
#